data_AF-A0A258H5R6-F1
#
_entry.id   AF-A0A258H5R6-F1
#
_cell.length_a   1.000
_cell.length_b   1.000
_cell.length_c   1.000
_cell.angle_alpha   90.00
_cell.angle_beta   90.00
_cell.angle_gamma   90.00
#
_symmetry.space_group_name_H-M   'P 1'
#
loop_
_entity.id
_entity.type
_entity.pdbx_description
1 polymer ?
#
loop_
_entity_poly.entity_id
_entity_poly.type
_entity_poly.pdbx_seq_one_letter_code
_entity_poly.pdbx_strand_id
1 'polypeptide(L)'
;MTASGQSQSGPSIWCVADGRAGIVNQTLALSAALAEPARAEAMEDIKSSAHRDKPVILQPAGWQLMLRPDLWPAPLSALPADQRTLLAPPWPDIWIAAGRRSIPYSRLVKKLSGGKTLVVQTQNPKVSLSTFDLVIPPEHDGVTGANVFPILGPPVWFSQQRVADAQARFASLKTAPGQKVLVSIGGDSKNHTMSDMNISAIEGALQRLSDGRTFWITVSRRTPEQARVRLRRLAANLKAVFWETEERDGPNPYVAFLSMCELALVTCESANMIADPAFFAKPVYLLKLDGGSPRFDKLHQGFIGQGAARWFTGGLQTWTYPPIREAARAADEIVRRVLERQPRRYGSIS
;
A
#
# COMPACT_ATOMS: atom_id res chain seq x y z
N MET A 1 19.59 -28.30 23.48
CA MET A 1 18.33 -29.01 23.19
C MET A 1 17.68 -28.30 22.02
N THR A 2 17.71 -28.96 20.88
CA THR A 2 17.28 -28.46 19.57
C THR A 2 15.78 -28.28 19.53
N ALA A 3 15.30 -27.04 19.40
CA ALA A 3 13.94 -26.78 19.00
C ALA A 3 13.74 -27.31 17.57
N SER A 4 13.04 -28.43 17.46
CA SER A 4 12.51 -28.94 16.21
C SER A 4 11.58 -27.89 15.62
N GLY A 5 12.07 -27.12 14.65
CA GLY A 5 11.26 -26.19 13.88
C GLY A 5 10.17 -26.95 13.16
N GLN A 6 8.94 -26.87 13.66
CA GLN A 6 7.79 -27.43 12.96
C GLN A 6 7.68 -26.73 11.61
N SER A 7 7.78 -27.48 10.52
CA SER A 7 7.49 -26.98 9.18
C SER A 7 6.03 -26.54 9.15
N GLN A 8 5.78 -25.24 9.06
CA GLN A 8 4.44 -24.70 8.88
C GLN A 8 4.03 -24.88 7.41
N SER A 9 2.76 -25.22 7.17
CA SER A 9 2.19 -25.35 5.83
C SER A 9 2.18 -24.00 5.11
N GLY A 10 2.36 -24.05 3.79
CA GLY A 10 2.49 -22.87 2.93
C GLY A 10 3.91 -22.32 2.81
N PRO A 11 4.14 -21.44 1.82
CA PRO A 11 5.43 -20.83 1.57
C PRO A 11 5.80 -19.84 2.66
N SER A 12 7.08 -19.77 2.99
CA SER A 12 7.61 -18.68 3.81
C SER A 12 7.74 -17.39 2.99
N ILE A 13 7.20 -16.30 3.54
CA ILE A 13 7.19 -14.98 2.91
C ILE A 13 7.98 -14.00 3.76
N TRP A 14 9.01 -13.38 3.20
CA TRP A 14 9.70 -12.26 3.84
C TRP A 14 9.26 -10.94 3.20
N CYS A 15 8.62 -10.10 3.99
CA CYS A 15 8.34 -8.70 3.65
C CYS A 15 9.55 -7.84 3.97
N VAL A 16 10.15 -7.16 2.99
CA VAL A 16 11.42 -6.44 3.16
C VAL A 16 11.32 -4.98 2.71
N ALA A 17 11.68 -4.05 3.60
CA ALA A 17 11.52 -2.62 3.35
C ALA A 17 12.52 -1.78 4.14
N ASP A 18 12.52 -0.46 3.93
CA ASP A 18 13.45 0.48 4.55
C ASP A 18 12.93 1.21 5.80
N GLY A 19 11.81 0.73 6.35
CA GLY A 19 11.20 1.24 7.59
C GLY A 19 10.22 2.40 7.38
N ARG A 20 10.17 3.03 6.19
CA ARG A 20 9.15 4.03 5.90
C ARG A 20 7.78 3.34 5.80
N ALA A 21 6.83 3.76 6.63
CA ALA A 21 5.51 3.11 6.75
C ALA A 21 4.83 2.84 5.39
N GLY A 22 4.82 3.81 4.48
CA GLY A 22 4.22 3.64 3.14
C GLY A 22 4.94 2.62 2.25
N ILE A 23 6.24 2.38 2.47
CA ILE A 23 7.02 1.37 1.75
C ILE A 23 6.77 -0.02 2.37
N VAL A 24 6.80 -0.11 3.71
CA VAL A 24 6.52 -1.35 4.45
C VAL A 24 5.10 -1.84 4.16
N ASN A 25 4.12 -0.93 4.13
CA ASN A 25 2.72 -1.30 3.87
C ASN A 25 2.53 -1.94 2.48
N GLN A 26 3.36 -1.62 1.50
CA GLN A 26 3.24 -2.23 0.17
C GLN A 26 3.61 -3.71 0.18
N THR A 27 4.67 -4.08 0.90
CA THR A 27 5.06 -5.48 1.03
C THR A 27 4.05 -6.25 1.87
N LEU A 28 3.57 -5.65 2.96
CA LEU A 28 2.57 -6.25 3.84
C LEU A 28 1.22 -6.43 3.13
N ALA A 29 0.80 -5.49 2.29
CA ALA A 29 -0.44 -5.62 1.52
C ALA A 29 -0.40 -6.80 0.56
N LEU A 30 0.72 -7.02 -0.13
CA LEU A 30 0.90 -8.20 -1.01
C LEU A 30 0.95 -9.50 -0.20
N SER A 31 1.67 -9.52 0.91
CA SER A 31 1.72 -10.69 1.79
C SER A 31 0.36 -11.04 2.37
N ALA A 32 -0.44 -10.04 2.77
CA ALA A 32 -1.79 -10.25 3.27
C ALA A 32 -2.73 -10.76 2.16
N ALA A 33 -2.60 -10.24 0.94
CA ALA A 33 -3.36 -10.73 -0.21
C ALA A 33 -3.02 -12.19 -0.56
N LEU A 34 -1.75 -12.59 -0.43
CA LEU A 34 -1.27 -13.97 -0.61
C LEU A 34 -1.79 -14.93 0.47
N ALA A 35 -2.01 -14.43 1.69
CA ALA A 35 -2.52 -15.21 2.81
C ALA A 35 -4.05 -15.43 2.77
N GLU A 36 -4.75 -14.86 1.79
CA GLU A 36 -6.19 -15.13 1.62
C GLU A 36 -6.45 -16.61 1.30
N PRO A 37 -7.53 -17.20 1.83
CA PRO A 37 -7.75 -18.65 1.80
C PRO A 37 -7.53 -19.31 0.44
N ALA A 38 -8.13 -18.76 -0.63
CA ALA A 38 -8.01 -19.32 -1.97
C ALA A 38 -6.56 -19.36 -2.51
N ARG A 39 -5.73 -18.36 -2.17
CA ARG A 39 -4.31 -18.32 -2.59
C ARG A 39 -3.43 -19.15 -1.68
N ALA A 40 -3.73 -19.16 -0.38
CA ALA A 40 -3.03 -19.98 0.59
C ALA A 40 -3.22 -21.48 0.29
N GLU A 41 -4.45 -21.91 0.00
CA GLU A 41 -4.79 -23.28 -0.39
C GLU A 41 -4.04 -23.71 -1.66
N ALA A 42 -3.98 -22.84 -2.67
CA ALA A 42 -3.23 -23.11 -3.90
C ALA A 42 -1.72 -23.37 -3.66
N MET A 43 -1.18 -22.92 -2.53
CA MET A 43 0.25 -23.05 -2.18
C MET A 43 0.50 -23.93 -0.95
N GLU A 44 -0.52 -24.63 -0.43
CA GLU A 44 -0.45 -25.37 0.85
C GLU A 44 0.59 -26.49 0.85
N ASP A 45 0.80 -27.12 -0.32
CA ASP A 45 1.78 -28.20 -0.53
C ASP A 45 3.24 -27.76 -0.29
N ILE A 46 3.50 -26.44 -0.26
CA ILE A 46 4.82 -25.91 0.05
C ILE A 46 5.06 -26.05 1.56
N LYS A 47 6.17 -26.68 1.92
CA LYS A 47 6.61 -26.78 3.32
C LYS A 47 7.85 -25.94 3.51
N SER A 48 7.78 -25.01 4.45
CA SER A 48 8.91 -24.13 4.75
C SER A 48 9.17 -24.01 6.24
N SER A 49 10.44 -23.76 6.57
CA SER A 49 10.92 -23.48 7.93
C SER A 49 11.44 -22.05 8.09
N ALA A 50 11.40 -21.24 7.03
CA ALA A 50 11.93 -19.88 7.02
C ALA A 50 10.87 -18.80 7.33
N HIS A 51 9.79 -19.16 8.02
CA HIS A 51 8.68 -18.23 8.32
C HIS A 51 9.11 -17.07 9.22
N ARG A 52 8.45 -15.91 9.05
CA ARG A 52 8.66 -14.70 9.86
C ARG A 52 7.37 -13.94 10.07
N ASP A 53 7.08 -13.62 11.33
CA ASP A 53 5.90 -12.83 11.68
C ASP A 53 6.08 -11.33 11.42
N LYS A 54 7.33 -10.86 11.44
CA LYS A 54 7.68 -9.43 11.32
C LYS A 54 8.37 -9.13 10.00
N PRO A 55 8.10 -7.97 9.39
CA PRO A 55 8.85 -7.54 8.21
C PRO A 55 10.33 -7.33 8.55
N VAL A 56 11.19 -7.64 7.58
CA VAL A 56 12.62 -7.38 7.65
C VAL A 56 12.87 -5.94 7.27
N ILE A 57 13.22 -5.12 8.27
CA ILE A 57 13.54 -3.71 8.07
C ILE A 57 15.03 -3.54 7.87
N LEU A 58 15.43 -3.01 6.71
CA LEU A 58 16.81 -2.80 6.31
C LEU A 58 17.12 -1.31 6.22
N GLN A 59 18.01 -0.84 7.08
CA GLN A 59 18.46 0.55 7.20
C GLN A 59 19.96 0.63 6.95
N PRO A 60 20.40 0.44 5.69
CA PRO A 60 21.79 0.58 5.35
C PRO A 60 22.30 2.00 5.63
N ALA A 61 23.57 2.07 6.03
CA ALA A 61 24.32 3.29 6.28
C ALA A 61 25.66 3.29 5.53
N GLY A 62 26.32 4.43 5.50
CA GLY A 62 27.64 4.60 4.90
C GLY A 62 27.63 4.99 3.42
N TRP A 63 28.83 5.03 2.85
CA TRP A 63 29.11 5.67 1.55
C TRP A 63 28.40 5.00 0.36
N GLN A 64 28.07 3.70 0.45
CA GLN A 64 27.39 2.95 -0.60
C GLN A 64 26.00 3.55 -0.94
N LEU A 65 25.37 4.26 0.01
CA LEU A 65 24.11 4.99 -0.23
C LEU A 65 24.20 6.03 -1.36
N MET A 66 25.40 6.55 -1.63
CA MET A 66 25.64 7.50 -2.72
C MET A 66 25.73 6.81 -4.09
N LEU A 67 25.91 5.49 -4.13
CA LEU A 67 25.97 4.72 -5.36
C LEU A 67 24.57 4.35 -5.86
N ARG A 68 24.50 3.97 -7.14
CA ARG A 68 23.34 3.24 -7.65
C ARG A 68 23.24 1.88 -6.93
N PRO A 69 22.02 1.38 -6.63
CA PRO A 69 21.85 0.17 -5.81
C PRO A 69 22.44 -1.09 -6.47
N ASP A 70 22.64 -1.05 -7.79
CA ASP A 70 23.26 -2.12 -8.54
C ASP A 70 24.79 -2.20 -8.39
N LEU A 71 25.41 -1.13 -7.89
CA LEU A 71 26.86 -0.95 -7.79
C LEU A 71 27.41 -1.12 -6.37
N TRP A 72 26.62 -1.62 -5.41
CA TRP A 72 27.06 -1.78 -4.03
C TRP A 72 28.05 -2.96 -3.92
N PRO A 73 29.35 -2.73 -3.63
CA PRO A 73 30.34 -3.79 -3.58
C PRO A 73 30.15 -4.74 -2.40
N ALA A 74 29.60 -4.25 -1.28
CA ALA A 74 29.41 -5.03 -0.07
C ALA A 74 28.09 -4.65 0.65
N PRO A 75 26.92 -5.10 0.15
CA PRO A 75 25.64 -4.71 0.74
C PRO A 75 25.50 -5.06 2.22
N LEU A 76 26.02 -6.22 2.65
CA LEU A 76 25.94 -6.65 4.05
C LEU A 76 26.75 -5.76 4.99
N SER A 77 27.87 -5.17 4.54
CA SER A 77 28.68 -4.29 5.38
C SER A 77 28.01 -2.94 5.64
N ALA A 78 27.09 -2.51 4.75
CA ALA A 78 26.28 -1.32 4.96
C ALA A 78 25.19 -1.50 6.03
N LEU A 79 24.87 -2.75 6.43
CA LEU A 79 23.88 -2.98 7.48
C LEU A 79 24.50 -2.92 8.89
N PRO A 80 23.75 -2.37 9.86
CA PRO A 80 23.96 -2.64 11.29
C PRO A 80 24.07 -4.14 11.59
N ALA A 81 24.80 -4.49 12.64
CA ALA A 81 25.13 -5.89 12.96
C ALA A 81 23.88 -6.74 13.23
N ASP A 82 22.92 -6.19 13.95
CA ASP A 82 21.61 -6.80 14.26
C ASP A 82 20.75 -7.03 13.01
N GLN A 83 20.84 -6.15 12.01
CA GLN A 83 20.12 -6.32 10.74
C GLN A 83 20.83 -7.29 9.79
N ARG A 84 22.16 -7.36 9.87
CA ARG A 84 22.95 -8.30 9.07
C ARG A 84 22.62 -9.75 9.42
N THR A 85 22.41 -10.06 10.71
CA THR A 85 22.05 -11.41 11.15
C THR A 85 20.66 -11.84 10.69
N LEU A 86 19.78 -10.91 10.30
CA LEU A 86 18.48 -11.23 9.69
C LEU A 86 18.62 -11.81 8.27
N LEU A 87 19.76 -11.60 7.59
CA LEU A 87 20.01 -12.10 6.24
C LEU A 87 20.88 -13.36 6.28
N ALA A 88 20.32 -14.42 6.85
CA ALA A 88 20.93 -15.73 6.98
C ALA A 88 19.93 -16.84 6.59
N PRO A 89 20.41 -18.02 6.15
CA PRO A 89 19.53 -19.16 5.88
C PRO A 89 18.83 -19.69 7.15
N PRO A 90 17.70 -20.40 7.01
CA PRO A 90 17.04 -20.77 5.75
C PRO A 90 16.41 -19.56 5.04
N TRP A 91 16.55 -19.51 3.71
CA TRP A 91 16.01 -18.44 2.87
C TRP A 91 14.52 -18.63 2.62
N PRO A 92 13.75 -17.54 2.42
CA PRO A 92 12.32 -17.66 2.19
C PRO A 92 12.01 -18.23 0.81
N ASP A 93 10.82 -18.78 0.66
CA ASP A 93 10.28 -19.19 -0.64
C ASP A 93 9.92 -17.96 -1.47
N ILE A 94 9.37 -16.92 -0.81
CA ILE A 94 8.98 -15.66 -1.45
C ILE A 94 9.61 -14.48 -0.71
N TRP A 95 10.35 -13.66 -1.44
CA TRP A 95 10.91 -12.40 -0.96
C TRP A 95 10.15 -11.24 -1.62
N ILE A 96 9.42 -10.46 -0.83
CA ILE A 96 8.66 -9.29 -1.31
C ILE A 96 9.32 -8.03 -0.78
N ALA A 97 10.00 -7.30 -1.67
CA ALA A 97 10.73 -6.09 -1.32
C ALA A 97 10.10 -4.81 -1.87
N ALA A 98 10.27 -3.71 -1.13
CA ALA A 98 9.90 -2.37 -1.57
C ALA A 98 10.99 -1.34 -1.25
N GLY A 99 11.07 -0.29 -2.08
CA GLY A 99 11.97 0.85 -1.88
C GLY A 99 13.40 0.63 -2.39
N ARG A 100 14.09 1.74 -2.67
CA ARG A 100 15.45 1.73 -3.25
C ARG A 100 16.48 0.98 -2.39
N ARG A 101 16.36 1.05 -1.07
CA ARG A 101 17.34 0.51 -0.12
C ARG A 101 17.27 -1.03 0.01
N SER A 102 16.17 -1.67 -0.39
CA SER A 102 16.05 -3.13 -0.39
C SER A 102 16.69 -3.79 -1.62
N ILE A 103 16.84 -3.05 -2.73
CA ILE A 103 17.33 -3.57 -4.02
C ILE A 103 18.66 -4.33 -3.93
N PRO A 104 19.72 -3.82 -3.26
CA PRO A 104 20.98 -4.56 -3.17
C PRO A 104 20.81 -5.91 -2.48
N TYR A 105 19.92 -5.99 -1.49
CA TYR A 105 19.63 -7.20 -0.72
C TYR A 105 18.73 -8.17 -1.47
N SER A 106 17.72 -7.68 -2.20
CA SER A 106 16.91 -8.51 -3.10
C SER A 106 17.80 -9.25 -4.12
N ARG A 107 18.77 -8.55 -4.72
CA ARG A 107 19.74 -9.14 -5.65
C ARG A 107 20.65 -10.15 -4.95
N LEU A 108 21.11 -9.82 -3.74
CA LEU A 108 21.97 -10.68 -2.95
C LEU A 108 21.26 -11.98 -2.58
N VAL A 109 20.01 -11.93 -2.10
CA VAL A 109 19.24 -13.11 -1.68
C VAL A 109 18.93 -14.02 -2.86
N LYS A 110 18.65 -13.48 -4.06
CA LYS A 110 18.52 -14.30 -5.27
C LYS A 110 19.75 -15.17 -5.51
N LYS A 111 20.95 -14.60 -5.33
CA LYS A 111 22.23 -15.31 -5.46
C LYS A 111 22.47 -16.29 -4.30
N LEU A 112 22.29 -15.84 -3.06
CA LEU A 112 22.58 -16.63 -1.86
C LEU A 112 21.61 -17.81 -1.66
N SER A 113 20.38 -17.70 -2.14
CA SER A 113 19.40 -18.81 -2.15
C SER A 113 19.64 -19.81 -3.28
N GLY A 114 20.59 -19.58 -4.19
CA GLY A 114 20.79 -20.40 -5.38
C GLY A 114 19.60 -20.36 -6.34
N GLY A 115 18.86 -19.24 -6.38
CA GLY A 115 17.66 -19.09 -7.20
C GLY A 115 16.38 -19.74 -6.65
N LYS A 116 16.42 -20.33 -5.45
CA LYS A 116 15.26 -20.98 -4.82
C LYS A 116 14.22 -19.98 -4.32
N THR A 117 14.65 -18.81 -3.87
CA THR A 117 13.73 -17.74 -3.45
C THR A 117 13.16 -17.04 -4.68
N LEU A 118 11.83 -16.92 -4.75
CA LEU A 118 11.14 -16.03 -5.68
C LEU A 118 11.30 -14.57 -5.22
N VAL A 119 12.15 -13.82 -5.91
CA VAL A 119 12.43 -12.41 -5.58
C VAL A 119 11.49 -11.47 -6.32
N VAL A 120 10.53 -10.93 -5.58
CA VAL A 120 9.55 -9.94 -6.01
C VAL A 120 9.99 -8.55 -5.54
N GLN A 121 10.15 -7.62 -6.47
CA GLN A 121 10.49 -6.22 -6.18
C GLN A 121 9.35 -5.30 -6.61
N THR A 122 8.71 -4.66 -5.64
CA THR A 122 7.74 -3.60 -5.90
C THR A 122 8.43 -2.28 -6.23
N GLN A 123 7.68 -1.38 -6.88
CA GLN A 123 8.16 -0.09 -7.39
C GLN A 123 9.15 -0.24 -8.55
N ASN A 124 9.41 0.85 -9.27
CA ASN A 124 10.45 0.86 -10.28
C ASN A 124 11.84 0.81 -9.61
N PRO A 125 12.63 -0.27 -9.81
CA PRO A 125 13.91 -0.42 -9.13
C PRO A 125 15.02 0.45 -9.75
N LYS A 126 14.80 1.02 -10.95
CA LYS A 126 15.78 1.85 -11.68
C LYS A 126 17.16 1.18 -11.87
N VAL A 127 17.15 -0.15 -11.98
CA VAL A 127 18.30 -1.02 -12.29
C VAL A 127 17.82 -2.13 -13.23
N SER A 128 18.73 -3.00 -13.69
CA SER A 128 18.36 -4.13 -14.56
C SER A 128 17.25 -4.99 -13.93
N LEU A 129 16.19 -5.24 -14.70
CA LEU A 129 15.02 -5.99 -14.23
C LEU A 129 15.30 -7.49 -14.13
N SER A 130 16.27 -8.02 -14.90
CA SER A 130 16.60 -9.45 -14.92
C SER A 130 17.16 -9.98 -13.59
N THR A 131 17.58 -9.08 -12.69
CA THR A 131 18.06 -9.45 -11.35
C THR A 131 16.94 -9.81 -10.37
N PHE A 132 15.68 -9.63 -10.78
CA PHE A 132 14.48 -10.01 -10.02
C PHE A 132 13.72 -11.09 -10.75
N ASP A 133 12.88 -11.83 -10.04
CA ASP A 133 11.98 -12.80 -10.66
C ASP A 133 10.67 -12.17 -11.08
N LEU A 134 10.23 -11.14 -10.37
CA LEU A 134 9.07 -10.33 -10.70
C LEU A 134 9.30 -8.89 -10.23
N VAL A 135 8.97 -7.92 -11.07
CA VAL A 135 8.94 -6.51 -10.75
C VAL A 135 7.50 -6.03 -10.82
N ILE A 136 7.02 -5.36 -9.77
CA ILE A 136 5.66 -4.83 -9.66
C ILE A 136 5.72 -3.30 -9.57
N PRO A 137 5.94 -2.60 -10.70
CA PRO A 137 6.01 -1.16 -10.72
C PRO A 137 4.61 -0.54 -10.87
N PRO A 138 4.42 0.71 -10.43
CA PRO A 138 3.27 1.48 -10.84
C PRO A 138 3.24 1.70 -12.36
N GLU A 139 2.06 1.64 -12.97
CA GLU A 139 1.85 1.88 -14.41
C GLU A 139 2.40 3.24 -14.87
N HIS A 140 2.24 4.30 -14.05
CA HIS A 140 2.71 5.64 -14.38
C HIS A 140 4.25 5.75 -14.54
N ASP A 141 5.01 4.76 -14.05
CA ASP A 141 6.47 4.71 -14.18
C ASP A 141 6.93 4.17 -15.55
N GLY A 142 6.02 3.63 -16.37
CA GLY A 142 6.28 3.21 -17.75
C GLY A 142 7.29 2.06 -17.90
N VAL A 143 7.39 1.19 -16.91
CA VAL A 143 8.33 0.06 -16.92
C VAL A 143 7.74 -1.10 -17.72
N THR A 144 8.52 -1.65 -18.64
CA THR A 144 8.14 -2.81 -19.47
C THR A 144 9.22 -3.88 -19.43
N GLY A 145 8.84 -5.16 -19.51
CA GLY A 145 9.77 -6.28 -19.55
C GLY A 145 9.09 -7.63 -19.31
N ALA A 146 9.78 -8.73 -19.61
CA ALA A 146 9.22 -10.09 -19.51
C ALA A 146 8.85 -10.51 -18.07
N ASN A 147 9.44 -9.87 -17.07
CA ASN A 147 9.18 -10.13 -15.65
C ASN A 147 8.52 -8.93 -14.96
N VAL A 148 7.77 -8.10 -15.70
CA VAL A 148 7.11 -6.91 -15.17
C VAL A 148 5.61 -7.12 -15.12
N PHE A 149 5.02 -6.88 -13.95
CA PHE A 149 3.57 -6.87 -13.75
C PHE A 149 3.15 -5.49 -13.21
N PRO A 150 2.75 -4.55 -14.08
CA PRO A 150 2.43 -3.20 -13.65
C PRO A 150 1.09 -3.16 -12.91
N ILE A 151 1.00 -2.25 -11.94
CA ILE A 151 -0.20 -2.01 -11.14
C ILE A 151 -0.61 -0.54 -11.19
N LEU A 152 -1.91 -0.26 -11.15
CA LEU A 152 -2.43 1.11 -11.27
C LEU A 152 -2.00 2.01 -10.10
N GLY A 153 -2.27 1.56 -8.88
CA GLY A 153 -1.97 2.28 -7.64
C GLY A 153 -1.05 1.47 -6.72
N PRO A 154 -0.63 2.04 -5.57
CA PRO A 154 0.10 1.27 -4.57
C PRO A 154 -0.75 0.07 -4.11
N PRO A 155 -0.14 -1.09 -3.83
CA PRO A 155 -0.88 -2.22 -3.30
C PRO A 155 -1.41 -1.86 -1.91
N VAL A 156 -2.71 -2.02 -1.73
CA VAL A 156 -3.44 -1.83 -0.47
C VAL A 156 -4.25 -3.08 -0.18
N TRP A 157 -4.33 -3.46 1.09
CA TRP A 157 -5.11 -4.63 1.52
C TRP A 157 -5.84 -4.34 2.83
N PHE A 158 -7.13 -4.64 2.83
CA PHE A 158 -7.98 -4.64 4.01
C PHE A 158 -8.73 -5.97 4.05
N SER A 159 -8.25 -6.90 4.88
CA SER A 159 -8.88 -8.22 5.04
C SER A 159 -10.30 -8.08 5.58
N GLN A 160 -11.15 -9.07 5.30
CA GLN A 160 -12.52 -9.08 5.79
C GLN A 160 -12.58 -8.98 7.32
N GLN A 161 -11.68 -9.68 8.02
CA GLN A 161 -11.57 -9.58 9.47
C GLN A 161 -11.25 -8.15 9.94
N ARG A 162 -10.23 -7.51 9.34
CA ARG A 162 -9.84 -6.13 9.70
C ARG A 162 -10.99 -5.14 9.45
N VAL A 163 -11.77 -5.35 8.39
CA VAL A 163 -12.95 -4.54 8.09
C VAL A 163 -14.05 -4.79 9.14
N ALA A 164 -14.35 -6.04 9.46
CA ALA A 164 -15.35 -6.40 10.46
C ALA A 164 -15.00 -5.84 11.85
N ASP A 165 -13.75 -5.98 12.28
CA ASP A 165 -13.25 -5.45 13.56
C ASP A 165 -13.38 -3.92 13.63
N ALA A 166 -12.99 -3.23 12.55
CA ALA A 166 -13.16 -1.78 12.47
C ALA A 166 -14.63 -1.39 12.52
N GLN A 167 -15.50 -2.14 11.84
CA GLN A 167 -16.93 -1.86 11.85
C GLN A 167 -17.59 -2.07 13.21
N ALA A 168 -17.15 -3.09 13.96
CA ALA A 168 -17.63 -3.35 15.31
C ALA A 168 -17.12 -2.27 16.28
N ARG A 169 -15.83 -1.91 16.20
CA ARG A 169 -15.21 -0.90 17.06
C ARG A 169 -15.84 0.48 16.92
N PHE A 170 -16.25 0.84 15.70
CA PHE A 170 -16.85 2.15 15.40
C PHE A 170 -18.32 2.02 14.98
N ALA A 171 -19.09 1.15 15.65
CA ALA A 171 -20.47 0.88 15.32
C ALA A 171 -21.37 2.14 15.29
N SER A 172 -21.06 3.14 16.13
CA SER A 172 -21.79 4.43 16.16
C SER A 172 -21.71 5.22 14.86
N LEU A 173 -20.69 5.01 14.03
CA LEU A 173 -20.61 5.64 12.71
C LEU A 173 -21.70 5.13 11.75
N LYS A 174 -22.16 3.89 11.93
CA LYS A 174 -23.21 3.32 11.07
C LYS A 174 -24.53 4.07 11.17
N THR A 175 -24.83 4.63 12.34
CA THR A 175 -26.08 5.35 12.64
C THR A 175 -26.01 6.84 12.33
N ALA A 176 -24.87 7.34 11.79
CA ALA A 176 -24.75 8.72 11.37
C ALA A 176 -25.83 9.08 10.32
N PRO A 177 -26.50 10.24 10.47
CA PRO A 177 -27.58 10.63 9.57
C PRO A 177 -27.06 11.06 8.19
N GLY A 178 -27.94 10.96 7.19
CA GLY A 178 -27.63 11.41 5.84
C GLY A 178 -26.54 10.60 5.14
N GLN A 179 -26.06 11.14 4.03
CA GLN A 179 -25.02 10.52 3.22
C GLN A 179 -23.66 10.63 3.91
N LYS A 180 -22.95 9.51 4.04
CA LYS A 180 -21.64 9.44 4.73
C LYS A 180 -20.50 9.70 3.75
N VAL A 181 -19.77 10.79 3.95
CA VAL A 181 -18.70 11.22 3.05
C VAL A 181 -17.36 11.20 3.78
N LEU A 182 -16.45 10.34 3.33
CA LEU A 182 -15.06 10.37 3.79
C LEU A 182 -14.39 11.60 3.18
N VAL A 183 -13.70 12.40 4.01
CA VAL A 183 -12.83 13.49 3.57
C VAL A 183 -11.42 13.18 4.06
N SER A 184 -10.56 12.69 3.16
CA SER A 184 -9.17 12.32 3.49
C SER A 184 -8.22 13.41 3.00
N ILE A 185 -7.68 14.17 3.94
CA ILE A 185 -6.85 15.34 3.67
C ILE A 185 -5.39 14.99 3.92
N GLY A 186 -4.62 15.00 2.86
CA GLY A 186 -3.17 14.93 2.93
C GLY A 186 -2.56 16.30 3.21
N GLY A 187 -1.50 16.65 2.51
CA GLY A 187 -0.80 17.90 2.76
C GLY A 187 0.46 18.01 1.95
N ASP A 188 1.44 18.74 2.47
CA ASP A 188 2.64 19.04 1.70
C ASP A 188 3.40 17.78 1.29
N SER A 189 3.92 17.82 0.07
CA SER A 189 4.75 16.78 -0.51
C SER A 189 5.83 17.42 -1.37
N LYS A 190 6.74 16.61 -1.92
CA LYS A 190 7.75 17.11 -2.85
C LYS A 190 7.14 17.84 -4.06
N ASN A 191 5.95 17.42 -4.50
CA ASN A 191 5.35 17.88 -5.75
C ASN A 191 4.08 18.71 -5.55
N HIS A 192 3.58 18.84 -4.31
CA HIS A 192 2.35 19.56 -4.02
C HIS A 192 2.46 20.32 -2.71
N THR A 193 1.81 21.46 -2.66
CA THR A 193 1.72 22.32 -1.48
C THR A 193 0.26 22.58 -1.16
N MET A 194 -0.09 22.54 0.12
CA MET A 194 -1.43 22.90 0.59
C MET A 194 -1.45 24.38 0.96
N SER A 195 -1.92 25.22 0.04
CA SER A 195 -2.07 26.65 0.29
C SER A 195 -3.32 26.97 1.10
N ASP A 196 -3.36 28.19 1.64
CA ASP A 196 -4.53 28.72 2.33
C ASP A 196 -5.77 28.77 1.42
N MET A 197 -5.57 29.04 0.13
CA MET A 197 -6.63 29.00 -0.88
C MET A 197 -7.21 27.59 -1.04
N ASN A 198 -6.36 26.56 -1.09
CA ASN A 198 -6.83 25.18 -1.17
C ASN A 198 -7.68 24.82 0.07
N ILE A 199 -7.22 25.18 1.26
CA ILE A 199 -7.95 24.91 2.51
C ILE A 199 -9.30 25.66 2.50
N SER A 200 -9.30 26.95 2.18
CA SER A 200 -10.51 27.77 2.10
C SER A 200 -11.52 27.20 1.09
N ALA A 201 -11.05 26.71 -0.05
CA ALA A 201 -11.90 26.06 -1.05
C ALA A 201 -12.52 24.75 -0.53
N ILE A 202 -11.73 23.93 0.18
CA ILE A 202 -12.23 22.70 0.82
C ILE A 202 -13.28 23.05 1.88
N GLU A 203 -12.99 23.99 2.78
CA GLU A 203 -13.94 24.38 3.83
C GLU A 203 -15.26 24.90 3.24
N GLY A 204 -15.18 25.81 2.28
CA GLY A 204 -16.37 26.33 1.62
C GLY A 204 -17.17 25.25 0.89
N ALA A 205 -16.50 24.27 0.27
CA ALA A 205 -17.17 23.14 -0.35
C ALA A 205 -17.92 22.26 0.66
N LEU A 206 -17.28 21.89 1.76
CA LEU A 206 -17.90 21.08 2.81
C LEU A 206 -19.08 21.81 3.46
N GLN A 207 -18.97 23.12 3.70
CA GLN A 207 -20.09 23.93 4.21
C GLN A 207 -21.28 23.89 3.25
N ARG A 208 -21.07 24.17 1.97
CA ARG A 208 -22.14 24.16 0.96
C ARG A 208 -22.79 22.79 0.78
N LEU A 209 -22.02 21.71 0.93
CA LEU A 209 -22.49 20.34 0.72
C LEU A 209 -23.03 19.66 1.99
N SER A 210 -23.03 20.36 3.13
CA SER A 210 -23.35 19.79 4.44
C SER A 210 -24.79 19.30 4.58
N ASP A 211 -25.74 19.89 3.84
CA ASP A 211 -27.13 19.49 3.93
C ASP A 211 -27.33 18.02 3.53
N GLY A 212 -28.00 17.28 4.40
CA GLY A 212 -28.22 15.84 4.25
C GLY A 212 -26.95 14.97 4.29
N ARG A 213 -25.80 15.47 4.75
CA ARG A 213 -24.53 14.73 4.78
C ARG A 213 -23.85 14.75 6.13
N THR A 214 -23.18 13.64 6.45
CA THR A 214 -22.23 13.57 7.56
C THR A 214 -20.83 13.38 6.99
N PHE A 215 -19.94 14.34 7.26
CA PHE A 215 -18.54 14.22 6.89
C PHE A 215 -17.74 13.45 7.94
N TRP A 216 -16.85 12.57 7.47
CA TRP A 216 -15.83 11.91 8.28
C TRP A 216 -14.47 12.38 7.79
N ILE A 217 -13.92 13.35 8.50
CA ILE A 217 -12.72 14.07 8.11
C ILE A 217 -11.53 13.44 8.81
N THR A 218 -10.50 13.12 8.03
CA THR A 218 -9.22 12.67 8.55
C THR A 218 -8.08 13.41 7.87
N VAL A 219 -7.03 13.71 8.64
CA VAL A 219 -5.84 14.41 8.17
C VAL A 219 -4.60 13.54 8.29
N SER A 220 -3.59 13.79 7.45
CA SER A 220 -2.30 13.10 7.54
C SER A 220 -1.30 13.90 8.38
N ARG A 221 -0.19 13.26 8.77
CA ARG A 221 0.95 13.95 9.41
C ARG A 221 1.58 15.06 8.56
N ARG A 222 1.30 15.09 7.25
CA ARG A 222 1.80 16.10 6.30
C ARG A 222 0.89 17.33 6.21
N THR A 223 -0.30 17.27 6.82
CA THR A 223 -1.27 18.37 6.79
C THR A 223 -0.74 19.53 7.65
N PRO A 224 -0.57 20.75 7.09
CA PRO A 224 -0.08 21.90 7.85
C PRO A 224 -0.93 22.15 9.10
N GLU A 225 -0.30 22.59 10.18
CA GLU A 225 -0.98 22.82 11.47
C GLU A 225 -2.18 23.76 11.36
N GLN A 226 -2.01 24.88 10.65
CA GLN A 226 -3.10 25.82 10.39
C GLN A 226 -4.31 25.16 9.71
N ALA A 227 -4.06 24.23 8.78
CA ALA A 227 -5.11 23.49 8.08
C ALA A 227 -5.83 22.53 9.03
N ARG A 228 -5.09 21.82 9.89
CA ARG A 228 -5.66 20.91 10.90
C ARG A 228 -6.58 21.66 11.86
N VAL A 229 -6.16 22.82 12.35
CA VAL A 229 -6.96 23.65 13.27
C VAL A 229 -8.25 24.13 12.61
N ARG A 230 -8.16 24.64 11.37
CA ARG A 230 -9.30 25.09 10.57
C ARG A 230 -10.32 23.96 10.34
N LEU A 231 -9.85 22.83 9.82
CA LEU A 231 -10.69 21.66 9.54
C LEU A 231 -11.34 21.08 10.80
N ARG A 232 -10.65 21.08 11.95
CA ARG A 232 -11.22 20.65 13.23
C ARG A 232 -12.35 21.57 13.69
N ARG A 233 -12.16 22.89 13.58
CA ARG A 233 -13.23 23.88 13.88
C ARG A 233 -14.42 23.72 12.95
N LEU A 234 -14.16 23.56 11.65
CA LEU A 234 -15.19 23.28 10.67
C LEU A 234 -15.97 22.02 11.02
N ALA A 235 -15.28 20.94 11.39
CA ALA A 235 -15.93 19.68 11.73
C ALA A 235 -16.90 19.84 12.90
N ALA A 236 -16.51 20.58 13.94
CA ALA A 236 -17.39 20.90 15.06
C ALA A 236 -18.65 21.66 14.61
N ASN A 237 -18.49 22.66 13.73
CA ASN A 237 -19.62 23.44 13.21
C ASN A 237 -20.59 22.59 12.37
N LEU A 238 -20.05 21.65 11.58
CA LEU A 238 -20.83 20.77 10.71
C LEU A 238 -21.34 19.51 11.42
N LYS A 239 -21.05 19.33 12.72
CA LYS A 239 -21.28 18.08 13.46
C LYS A 239 -20.67 16.86 12.76
N ALA A 240 -19.55 17.06 12.07
CA ALA A 240 -18.78 16.04 11.40
C ALA A 240 -17.87 15.29 12.39
N VAL A 241 -17.45 14.08 12.02
CA VAL A 241 -16.41 13.35 12.76
C VAL A 241 -15.06 13.84 12.27
N PHE A 242 -14.16 14.18 13.18
CA PHE A 242 -12.79 14.57 12.85
C PHE A 242 -11.79 13.68 13.59
N TRP A 243 -10.81 13.15 12.85
CA TRP A 243 -9.72 12.38 13.42
C TRP A 243 -8.37 12.82 12.87
N GLU A 244 -7.43 13.09 13.77
CA GLU A 244 -6.09 13.58 13.46
C GLU A 244 -5.01 12.58 13.88
N THR A 245 -5.00 12.20 15.16
CA THR A 245 -4.04 11.24 15.72
C THR A 245 -4.67 10.42 16.84
N GLU A 246 -4.03 9.29 17.19
CA GLU A 246 -4.52 8.43 18.26
C GLU A 246 -4.44 9.08 19.63
N GLU A 247 -3.43 9.92 19.84
CA GLU A 247 -3.23 10.64 21.10
C GLU A 247 -4.31 11.70 21.35
N ARG A 248 -4.89 12.28 20.28
CA ARG A 248 -5.89 13.35 20.38
C ARG A 248 -7.33 12.85 20.31
N ASP A 249 -7.60 11.94 19.39
CA ASP A 249 -8.96 11.56 19.00
C ASP A 249 -9.26 10.08 19.29
N GLY A 250 -8.33 9.39 19.94
CA GLY A 250 -8.44 7.98 20.23
C GLY A 250 -8.20 7.09 18.99
N PRO A 251 -8.59 5.82 19.05
CA PRO A 251 -8.20 4.84 18.05
C PRO A 251 -8.53 5.24 16.61
N ASN A 252 -7.67 4.87 15.66
CA ASN A 252 -7.83 5.28 14.27
C ASN A 252 -9.10 4.69 13.58
N PRO A 253 -10.09 5.53 13.18
CA PRO A 253 -11.34 5.09 12.55
C PRO A 253 -11.25 4.88 11.03
N TYR A 254 -10.08 5.08 10.41
CA TYR A 254 -9.96 5.19 8.95
C TYR A 254 -10.49 3.97 8.18
N VAL A 255 -10.27 2.74 8.66
CA VAL A 255 -10.84 1.53 8.03
C VAL A 255 -12.37 1.50 8.15
N ALA A 256 -12.91 1.94 9.28
CA ALA A 256 -14.35 2.07 9.45
C ALA A 256 -14.91 3.12 8.48
N PHE A 257 -14.24 4.28 8.36
CA PHE A 257 -14.62 5.32 7.39
C PHE A 257 -14.67 4.76 5.97
N LEU A 258 -13.59 4.11 5.52
CA LEU A 258 -13.50 3.53 4.18
C LEU A 258 -14.60 2.49 3.92
N SER A 259 -14.88 1.63 4.90
CA SER A 259 -15.85 0.54 4.72
C SER A 259 -17.31 1.04 4.72
N MET A 260 -17.61 2.10 5.47
CA MET A 260 -18.98 2.57 5.71
C MET A 260 -19.36 3.85 4.94
N CYS A 261 -18.42 4.56 4.32
CA CYS A 261 -18.75 5.75 3.55
C CYS A 261 -19.44 5.38 2.23
N GLU A 262 -20.13 6.34 1.62
CA GLU A 262 -20.75 6.18 0.30
C GLU A 262 -19.87 6.75 -0.82
N LEU A 263 -19.05 7.76 -0.52
CA LEU A 263 -18.06 8.34 -1.42
C LEU A 263 -16.93 8.99 -0.61
N ALA A 264 -15.82 9.29 -1.28
CA ALA A 264 -14.64 9.91 -0.69
C ALA A 264 -14.24 11.20 -1.44
N LEU A 265 -13.89 12.24 -0.69
CA LEU A 265 -13.17 13.42 -1.14
C LEU A 265 -11.72 13.28 -0.66
N VAL A 266 -10.75 13.24 -1.57
CA VAL A 266 -9.36 12.97 -1.21
C VAL A 266 -8.44 13.96 -1.90
N THR A 267 -7.41 14.46 -1.21
CA THR A 267 -6.42 15.33 -1.84
C THR A 267 -5.57 14.56 -2.86
N CYS A 268 -5.27 15.21 -3.98
CA CYS A 268 -4.73 14.54 -5.17
C CYS A 268 -3.26 14.09 -5.06
N GLU A 269 -2.54 14.49 -4.02
CA GLU A 269 -1.10 14.28 -3.91
C GLU A 269 -0.69 12.92 -3.33
N SER A 270 -1.65 12.10 -2.90
CA SER A 270 -1.39 10.81 -2.26
C SER A 270 -2.02 9.66 -3.03
N ALA A 271 -1.17 8.77 -3.58
CA ALA A 271 -1.64 7.59 -4.28
C ALA A 271 -2.41 6.62 -3.37
N ASN A 272 -2.01 6.50 -2.10
CA ASN A 272 -2.72 5.67 -1.12
C ASN A 272 -4.11 6.21 -0.81
N MET A 273 -4.26 7.53 -0.67
CA MET A 273 -5.58 8.12 -0.37
C MET A 273 -6.57 7.94 -1.52
N ILE A 274 -6.09 7.74 -2.75
CA ILE A 274 -6.93 7.38 -3.89
C ILE A 274 -7.19 5.87 -3.92
N ALA A 275 -6.16 5.05 -3.71
CA ALA A 275 -6.23 3.59 -3.77
C ALA A 275 -7.09 2.97 -2.66
N ASP A 276 -7.05 3.53 -1.45
CA ASP A 276 -7.77 3.02 -0.29
C ASP A 276 -9.30 2.99 -0.51
N PRO A 277 -9.99 4.10 -0.85
CA PRO A 277 -11.41 4.06 -1.18
C PRO A 277 -11.69 3.25 -2.45
N ALA A 278 -10.75 3.22 -3.40
CA ALA A 278 -10.88 2.44 -4.63
C ALA A 278 -10.91 0.92 -4.40
N PHE A 279 -10.21 0.45 -3.37
CA PHE A 279 -10.31 -0.93 -2.91
C PHE A 279 -11.73 -1.30 -2.49
N PHE A 280 -12.47 -0.36 -1.87
CA PHE A 280 -13.85 -0.56 -1.45
C PHE A 280 -14.90 -0.18 -2.51
N ALA A 281 -14.47 0.11 -3.75
CA ALA A 281 -15.31 0.64 -4.82
C ALA A 281 -16.10 1.90 -4.44
N LYS A 282 -15.52 2.76 -3.58
CA LYS A 282 -16.15 4.04 -3.23
C LYS A 282 -15.84 5.08 -4.30
N PRO A 283 -16.83 5.79 -4.85
CA PRO A 283 -16.61 6.96 -5.70
C PRO A 283 -15.58 7.92 -5.09
N VAL A 284 -14.54 8.28 -5.84
CA VAL A 284 -13.47 9.16 -5.37
C VAL A 284 -13.52 10.50 -6.09
N TYR A 285 -13.63 11.58 -5.33
CA TYR A 285 -13.44 12.94 -5.80
C TYR A 285 -12.05 13.44 -5.43
N LEU A 286 -11.29 13.86 -6.43
CA LEU A 286 -9.95 14.42 -6.27
C LEU A 286 -10.05 15.92 -5.95
N LEU A 287 -9.56 16.29 -4.76
CA LEU A 287 -9.37 17.67 -4.32
C LEU A 287 -7.99 18.15 -4.79
N LYS A 288 -7.98 19.22 -5.58
CA LYS A 288 -6.76 19.77 -6.15
C LYS A 288 -5.96 20.53 -5.09
N LEU A 289 -4.65 20.27 -5.07
CA LEU A 289 -3.66 21.07 -4.35
C LEU A 289 -2.78 21.81 -5.35
N ASP A 290 -2.05 22.80 -4.88
CA ASP A 290 -1.10 23.53 -5.72
C ASP A 290 0.10 22.63 -6.07
N GLY A 291 0.64 22.81 -7.28
CA GLY A 291 1.69 21.95 -7.82
C GLY A 291 1.15 20.79 -8.67
N GLY A 292 1.98 19.77 -8.83
CA GLY A 292 1.70 18.63 -9.71
C GLY A 292 2.97 17.94 -10.17
N SER A 293 2.80 16.82 -10.86
CA SER A 293 3.90 16.22 -11.62
C SER A 293 3.32 15.28 -12.68
N PRO A 294 4.01 15.07 -13.82
CA PRO A 294 3.56 14.14 -14.85
C PRO A 294 3.27 12.73 -14.33
N ARG A 295 3.96 12.32 -13.27
CA ARG A 295 3.76 11.05 -12.57
C ARG A 295 2.38 10.98 -11.91
N PHE A 296 2.00 12.02 -11.18
CA PHE A 296 0.69 12.10 -10.53
C PHE A 296 -0.43 12.30 -11.55
N ASP A 297 -0.19 13.07 -12.61
CA ASP A 297 -1.19 13.25 -13.68
C ASP A 297 -1.56 11.90 -14.31
N LYS A 298 -0.56 11.06 -14.63
CA LYS A 298 -0.78 9.70 -15.13
C LYS A 298 -1.51 8.81 -14.13
N LEU A 299 -1.15 8.90 -12.84
CA LEU A 299 -1.85 8.17 -11.78
C LEU A 299 -3.33 8.57 -11.71
N HIS A 300 -3.63 9.87 -11.70
CA HIS A 300 -5.00 10.38 -11.68
C HIS A 300 -5.77 9.91 -12.89
N GLN A 301 -5.17 10.00 -14.08
CA GLN A 301 -5.80 9.53 -15.31
C GLN A 301 -6.05 8.02 -15.31
N GLY A 302 -5.17 7.22 -14.70
CA GLY A 302 -5.41 5.79 -14.54
C GLY A 302 -6.65 5.50 -13.68
N PHE A 303 -6.79 6.15 -12.52
CA PHE A 303 -7.98 5.99 -11.67
C PHE A 303 -9.26 6.56 -12.30
N ILE A 304 -9.16 7.67 -13.04
CA ILE A 304 -10.28 8.23 -13.82
C ILE A 304 -10.69 7.28 -14.94
N GLY A 305 -9.71 6.71 -15.66
CA GLY A 305 -9.93 5.76 -16.75
C GLY A 305 -10.58 4.45 -16.30
N GLN A 306 -10.30 4.00 -15.07
CA GLN A 306 -11.01 2.88 -14.44
C GLN A 306 -12.39 3.26 -13.85
N GLY A 307 -12.81 4.51 -13.99
CA GLY A 307 -14.07 5.01 -13.45
C GLY A 307 -14.07 5.20 -11.93
N ALA A 308 -12.95 5.01 -11.24
CA ALA A 308 -12.89 5.11 -9.78
C ALA A 308 -12.88 6.55 -9.27
N ALA A 309 -12.30 7.47 -10.04
CA ALA A 309 -12.09 8.84 -9.62
C ALA A 309 -12.65 9.89 -10.60
N ARG A 310 -12.98 11.07 -10.07
CA ARG A 310 -13.31 12.29 -10.82
C ARG A 310 -12.69 13.50 -10.14
N TRP A 311 -12.36 14.55 -10.89
CA TRP A 311 -12.02 15.83 -10.27
C TRP A 311 -13.24 16.44 -9.59
N PHE A 312 -13.06 16.99 -8.39
CA PHE A 312 -14.13 17.69 -7.70
C PHE A 312 -14.42 19.03 -8.38
N THR A 313 -15.65 19.21 -8.86
CA THR A 313 -16.11 20.42 -9.56
C THR A 313 -17.23 21.16 -8.81
N GLY A 314 -17.49 20.79 -7.55
CA GLY A 314 -18.45 21.48 -6.68
C GLY A 314 -19.68 20.66 -6.29
N GLY A 315 -19.98 19.58 -7.00
CA GLY A 315 -21.09 18.67 -6.71
C GLY A 315 -20.64 17.28 -6.29
N LEU A 316 -21.50 16.57 -5.55
CA LEU A 316 -21.31 15.17 -5.17
C LEU A 316 -22.42 14.31 -5.75
N GLN A 317 -22.01 13.28 -6.47
CA GLN A 317 -22.85 12.20 -6.97
C GLN A 317 -22.16 10.87 -6.62
N THR A 318 -22.95 9.83 -6.45
CA THR A 318 -22.45 8.47 -6.35
C THR A 318 -22.49 7.81 -7.73
N TRP A 319 -21.58 6.88 -7.96
CA TRP A 319 -21.53 6.04 -9.15
C TRP A 319 -20.94 4.68 -8.78
N THR A 320 -20.94 3.73 -9.72
CA THR A 320 -20.40 2.39 -9.50
C THR A 320 -19.29 2.11 -10.51
N TYR A 321 -18.34 1.28 -10.08
CA TYR A 321 -17.24 0.77 -10.90
C TYR A 321 -16.69 -0.52 -10.25
N PRO A 322 -15.99 -1.38 -11.01
CA PRO A 322 -15.34 -2.55 -10.43
C PRO A 322 -14.29 -2.15 -9.38
N PRO A 323 -14.28 -2.76 -8.17
CA PRO A 323 -13.27 -2.45 -7.17
C PRO A 323 -11.83 -2.60 -7.69
N ILE A 324 -10.95 -1.66 -7.37
CA ILE A 324 -9.55 -1.71 -7.78
C ILE A 324 -8.77 -2.55 -6.76
N ARG A 325 -8.37 -3.76 -7.15
CA ARG A 325 -7.74 -4.78 -6.27
C ARG A 325 -6.31 -5.10 -6.71
N GLU A 326 -5.46 -4.10 -6.84
CA GLU A 326 -4.08 -4.26 -7.35
C GLU A 326 -3.23 -5.25 -6.54
N ALA A 327 -3.39 -5.29 -5.21
CA ALA A 327 -2.68 -6.26 -4.37
C ALA A 327 -3.14 -7.70 -4.64
N ALA A 328 -4.43 -7.94 -4.91
CA ALA A 328 -4.92 -9.26 -5.32
C ALA A 328 -4.37 -9.66 -6.69
N ARG A 329 -4.48 -8.77 -7.69
CA ARG A 329 -3.95 -9.01 -9.05
C ARG A 329 -2.47 -9.38 -9.02
N ALA A 330 -1.68 -8.63 -8.25
CA ALA A 330 -0.25 -8.90 -8.09
C ALA A 330 0.01 -10.20 -7.30
N ALA A 331 -0.79 -10.51 -6.28
CA ALA A 331 -0.69 -11.77 -5.55
C ALA A 331 -1.00 -12.98 -6.45
N ASP A 332 -2.00 -12.88 -7.34
CA ASP A 332 -2.32 -13.95 -8.31
C ASP A 332 -1.13 -14.23 -9.24
N GLU A 333 -0.44 -13.19 -9.72
CA GLU A 333 0.78 -13.35 -10.52
C GLU A 333 1.93 -13.96 -9.71
N ILE A 334 2.06 -13.63 -8.43
CA ILE A 334 3.05 -14.26 -7.54
C ILE A 334 2.73 -15.74 -7.37
N VAL A 335 1.48 -16.11 -7.06
CA VAL A 335 1.04 -17.51 -6.93
C VAL A 335 1.36 -18.28 -8.21
N ARG A 336 1.01 -17.73 -9.38
CA ARG A 336 1.30 -18.34 -10.69
C ARG A 336 2.79 -18.67 -10.82
N ARG A 337 3.68 -17.72 -10.52
CA ARG A 337 5.15 -17.92 -10.59
C ARG A 337 5.68 -18.89 -9.55
N VAL A 338 5.08 -18.94 -8.35
CA VAL A 338 5.44 -19.93 -7.33
C VAL A 338 5.13 -21.34 -7.85
N LEU A 339 3.94 -21.54 -8.42
CA LEU A 339 3.53 -22.84 -8.95
C LEU A 339 4.36 -23.28 -10.16
N GLU A 340 4.75 -22.36 -11.04
CA GLU A 340 5.64 -22.66 -12.16
C GLU A 340 7.05 -23.13 -11.75
N ARG A 341 7.49 -22.74 -10.55
CA ARG A 341 8.80 -23.14 -10.01
C ARG A 341 8.77 -24.49 -9.34
N GLN A 342 7.60 -25.01 -9.00
CA GLN A 342 7.52 -26.35 -8.46
C GLN A 342 7.86 -27.36 -9.56
N PRO A 343 8.63 -28.41 -9.27
CA PRO A 343 8.84 -29.49 -10.22
C PRO A 343 7.46 -30.03 -10.61
N ARG A 344 7.13 -29.94 -11.90
CA ARG A 344 5.85 -30.42 -12.47
C ARG A 344 5.59 -31.83 -11.93
N ARG A 345 4.56 -31.98 -11.08
CA ARG A 345 3.98 -33.29 -10.79
C ARG A 345 3.25 -33.76 -12.04
N TYR A 346 3.99 -34.28 -13.01
CA TYR A 346 3.45 -35.18 -14.01
C TYR A 346 4.16 -36.52 -13.84
N GLY A 347 3.51 -37.39 -13.08
CA GLY A 347 3.66 -38.81 -13.28
C GLY A 347 3.18 -39.12 -14.69
N SER A 348 4.05 -39.78 -15.43
CA SER A 348 3.69 -40.66 -16.54
C SER A 348 2.47 -41.50 -16.16
N ILE A 349 1.33 -41.22 -16.80
CA ILE A 349 0.33 -42.27 -17.01
C ILE A 349 0.60 -42.75 -18.42
N SER A 350 1.43 -43.79 -18.49
CA SER A 350 1.58 -44.68 -19.63
C SER A 350 0.36 -45.58 -19.74
#